data_AF-A0A0U1KZ03-F1
#
_entry.id   AF-A0A0U1KZ03-F1
#
_cell.length_a   1.000
_cell.length_b   1.000
_cell.length_c   1.000
_cell.angle_alpha   90.00
_cell.angle_beta   90.00
_cell.angle_gamma   90.00
#
_symmetry.space_group_name_H-M   'P 1'
#
loop_
_entity.id
_entity.type
_entity.pdbx_description
1 polymer ?
#
loop_
_entity_poly.entity_id
_entity_poly.type
_entity_poly.pdbx_seq_one_letter_code
_entity_poly.pdbx_strand_id
1 'polypeptide(L)'
;MVDSLNTSLAQLSLSRLGAAAAAIDEALGLGQGIRLGQSTVFSSKVHAFNSHSPEHVKIMVNTDAGQVFYYRSDSGRIGHLDIFHECGAINHQVAAYYVCSALERYRTIAVQQSTMMGTGVLNPDLVDIQTATGGGRITGSLHGGQKPSVRRVHENHVHVALQLPTNNLLCLFYIVAAVETAILDLGLELRCNERISYVEAADCQSDLSPYTDQTDSLLAGQLLAKHNQQAGCLVSDSTPGLAAECSPAYSYTGSRFGAGPQPAENC
;
A
#
# COMPACT_ATOMS: atom_id res chain seq x y z
N MET A 1 -0.09 -19.74 12.62
CA MET A 1 0.69 -18.67 11.95
C MET A 1 1.73 -19.26 11.00
N VAL A 2 2.89 -19.75 11.46
CA VAL A 2 3.94 -20.25 10.54
C VAL A 2 3.51 -21.50 9.74
N ASP A 3 2.73 -22.40 10.34
CA ASP A 3 2.28 -23.62 9.65
C ASP A 3 1.27 -23.37 8.52
N SER A 4 0.34 -22.41 8.72
CA SER A 4 -0.60 -21.97 7.69
C SER A 4 0.15 -21.42 6.48
N LEU A 5 1.13 -20.54 6.72
CA LEU A 5 1.95 -19.92 5.66
C LEU A 5 2.74 -20.97 4.89
N ASN A 6 3.43 -21.87 5.60
CA ASN A 6 4.20 -22.93 4.94
C ASN A 6 3.31 -23.83 4.09
N THR A 7 2.11 -24.16 4.57
CA THR A 7 1.13 -24.97 3.84
C THR A 7 0.67 -24.26 2.57
N SER A 8 0.34 -22.96 2.66
CA SER A 8 -0.07 -22.14 1.52
C SER A 8 1.04 -22.04 0.46
N LEU A 9 2.27 -21.70 0.88
CA LEU A 9 3.41 -21.55 -0.02
C LEU A 9 3.82 -22.88 -0.66
N ALA A 10 3.66 -24.02 0.02
CA ALA A 10 3.97 -25.33 -0.54
C ALA A 10 3.09 -25.71 -1.74
N GLN A 11 1.93 -25.08 -1.91
CA GLN A 11 1.04 -25.29 -3.05
C GLN A 11 1.49 -24.54 -4.32
N LEU A 12 2.42 -23.58 -4.18
CA LEU A 12 2.91 -22.74 -5.28
C LEU A 12 4.08 -23.39 -6.03
N SER A 13 3.74 -24.26 -6.99
CA SER A 13 4.74 -24.80 -7.92
C SER A 13 5.15 -23.78 -8.99
N LEU A 14 6.45 -23.48 -9.09
CA LEU A 14 6.99 -22.56 -10.10
C LEU A 14 6.64 -22.99 -11.53
N SER A 15 6.60 -24.30 -11.82
CA SER A 15 6.24 -24.81 -13.15
C SER A 15 4.79 -24.50 -13.54
N ARG A 16 3.88 -24.39 -12.56
CA ARG A 16 2.47 -24.08 -12.79
C ARG A 16 2.23 -22.58 -12.95
N LEU A 17 3.12 -21.75 -12.40
CA LEU A 17 2.99 -20.30 -12.36
C LEU A 17 3.57 -19.61 -13.60
N GLY A 18 4.36 -20.30 -14.42
CA GLY A 18 5.04 -19.70 -15.59
C GLY A 18 4.09 -19.03 -16.58
N ALA A 19 2.99 -19.70 -16.96
CA ALA A 19 2.00 -19.13 -17.87
C ALA A 19 1.29 -17.91 -17.27
N ALA A 20 1.00 -17.94 -15.97
CA ALA A 20 0.39 -16.83 -15.27
C ALA A 20 1.36 -15.63 -15.17
N ALA A 21 2.65 -15.86 -14.92
CA ALA A 21 3.66 -14.81 -14.93
C ALA A 21 3.81 -14.16 -16.32
N ALA A 22 3.74 -14.95 -17.41
CA ALA A 22 3.76 -14.41 -18.76
C ALA A 22 2.54 -13.51 -19.05
N ALA A 23 1.34 -13.90 -18.57
CA ALA A 23 0.15 -13.07 -18.70
C ALA A 23 0.26 -11.74 -17.91
N ILE A 24 0.95 -11.74 -16.77
CA ILE A 24 1.27 -10.51 -16.02
C ILE A 24 2.20 -9.62 -16.85
N ASP A 25 3.26 -10.18 -17.42
CA ASP A 25 4.22 -9.43 -18.25
C ASP A 25 3.53 -8.77 -19.45
N GLU A 26 2.67 -9.52 -20.15
CA GLU A 26 1.87 -9.02 -21.26
C GLU A 26 0.94 -7.86 -20.82
N ALA A 27 0.20 -8.03 -19.72
CA ALA A 27 -0.67 -6.99 -19.20
C ALA A 27 0.10 -5.71 -18.83
N LEU A 28 1.28 -5.85 -18.18
CA LEU A 28 2.15 -4.72 -17.87
C LEU A 28 2.67 -4.03 -19.14
N GLY A 29 3.05 -4.80 -20.17
CA GLY A 29 3.48 -4.28 -21.46
C GLY A 29 2.41 -3.46 -22.19
N LEU A 30 1.13 -3.79 -21.96
CA LEU A 30 -0.03 -3.04 -22.45
C LEU A 30 -0.45 -1.88 -21.52
N GLY A 31 0.27 -1.64 -20.42
CA GLY A 31 -0.07 -0.63 -19.43
C GLY A 31 -1.37 -0.93 -18.67
N GLN A 32 -1.79 -2.18 -18.64
CA GLN A 32 -3.03 -2.65 -18.02
C GLN A 32 -2.78 -3.11 -16.58
N GLY A 33 -3.89 -3.34 -15.87
CA GLY A 33 -3.91 -3.98 -14.57
C GLY A 33 -4.50 -5.38 -14.72
N ILE A 34 -4.08 -6.30 -13.87
CA ILE A 34 -4.46 -7.71 -13.92
C ILE A 34 -4.94 -8.18 -12.56
N ARG A 35 -5.90 -9.10 -12.56
CA ARG A 35 -6.33 -9.80 -11.35
C ARG A 35 -5.41 -10.98 -11.08
N LEU A 36 -4.87 -11.08 -9.87
CA LEU A 36 -4.12 -12.26 -9.40
C LEU A 36 -5.01 -13.05 -8.44
N GLY A 37 -5.35 -14.28 -8.82
CA GLY A 37 -6.35 -15.06 -8.07
C GLY A 37 -7.73 -14.40 -8.08
N GLN A 38 -8.40 -14.39 -6.94
CA GLN A 38 -9.72 -13.77 -6.78
C GLN A 38 -9.66 -12.43 -6.03
N SER A 39 -8.71 -12.28 -5.11
CA SER A 39 -8.67 -11.17 -4.15
C SER A 39 -7.76 -10.02 -4.52
N THR A 40 -6.87 -10.21 -5.50
CA THR A 40 -5.77 -9.26 -5.74
C THR A 40 -5.90 -8.55 -7.08
N VAL A 41 -5.61 -7.25 -7.10
CA VAL A 41 -5.35 -6.47 -8.31
C VAL A 41 -3.89 -6.03 -8.32
N PHE A 42 -3.25 -6.15 -9.48
CA PHE A 42 -1.87 -5.74 -9.70
C PHE A 42 -1.73 -4.87 -10.95
N SER A 43 -1.00 -3.76 -10.85
CA SER A 43 -0.61 -2.96 -12.01
C SER A 43 0.60 -2.04 -11.69
N SER A 44 1.09 -1.27 -12.65
CA SER A 44 1.99 -0.13 -12.41
C SER A 44 1.25 1.19 -12.23
N LYS A 45 -0.08 1.15 -12.20
CA LYS A 45 -0.99 2.29 -12.22
C LYS A 45 -1.70 2.46 -10.89
N VAL A 46 -2.23 3.65 -10.66
CA VAL A 46 -3.06 3.91 -9.48
C VAL A 46 -4.37 3.12 -9.60
N HIS A 47 -4.76 2.48 -8.51
CA HIS A 47 -6.05 1.83 -8.38
C HIS A 47 -7.01 2.75 -7.64
N ALA A 48 -8.30 2.65 -7.98
CA ALA A 48 -9.37 3.22 -7.18
C ALA A 48 -10.56 2.28 -7.17
N PHE A 49 -11.37 2.35 -6.13
CA PHE A 49 -12.65 1.65 -6.07
C PHE A 49 -13.70 2.58 -5.47
N ASN A 50 -14.96 2.26 -5.69
CA ASN A 50 -16.08 2.93 -5.02
C ASN A 50 -16.49 2.09 -3.82
N SER A 51 -16.66 2.70 -2.65
CA SER A 51 -17.14 2.01 -1.46
C SER A 51 -18.51 1.35 -1.63
N HIS A 52 -19.33 1.83 -2.57
CA HIS A 52 -20.64 1.25 -2.90
C HIS A 52 -20.56 0.10 -3.92
N SER A 53 -19.38 -0.13 -4.53
CA SER A 53 -19.13 -1.23 -5.45
C SER A 53 -17.66 -1.70 -5.31
N PRO A 54 -17.26 -2.18 -4.12
CA PRO A 54 -15.87 -2.54 -3.83
C PRO A 54 -15.34 -3.70 -4.69
N GLU A 55 -16.23 -4.51 -5.25
CA GLU A 55 -15.94 -5.58 -6.21
C GLU A 55 -15.45 -5.07 -7.57
N HIS A 56 -15.65 -3.77 -7.85
CA HIS A 56 -15.24 -3.11 -9.08
C HIS A 56 -14.05 -2.19 -8.85
N VAL A 57 -12.88 -2.64 -9.29
CA VAL A 57 -11.63 -1.88 -9.26
C VAL A 57 -11.42 -1.12 -10.58
N LYS A 58 -11.06 0.15 -10.47
CA LYS A 58 -10.71 1.04 -11.58
C LYS A 58 -9.20 1.24 -11.63
N ILE A 59 -8.62 1.02 -12.80
CA ILE A 59 -7.21 1.28 -13.08
C ILE A 59 -7.10 2.62 -13.82
N MET A 60 -6.37 3.56 -13.22
CA MET A 60 -6.12 4.89 -13.80
C MET A 60 -4.99 4.80 -14.83
N VAL A 61 -5.30 4.54 -16.10
CA VAL A 61 -4.30 4.15 -17.11
C VAL A 61 -3.23 5.23 -17.38
N ASN A 62 -3.59 6.50 -17.18
CA ASN A 62 -2.72 7.66 -17.33
C ASN A 62 -2.04 8.10 -16.01
N THR A 63 -2.17 7.34 -14.92
CA THR A 63 -1.60 7.69 -13.61
C THR A 63 -0.69 6.59 -13.09
N ASP A 64 0.63 6.84 -13.08
CA ASP A 64 1.65 5.89 -12.62
C ASP A 64 1.75 5.87 -11.10
N ALA A 65 1.69 4.68 -10.49
CA ALA A 65 1.72 4.53 -9.03
C ALA A 65 3.08 4.94 -8.44
N GLY A 66 4.19 4.69 -9.13
CA GLY A 66 5.53 5.08 -8.67
C GLY A 66 5.75 6.59 -8.72
N GLN A 67 5.23 7.26 -9.75
CA GLN A 67 5.30 8.71 -9.84
C GLN A 67 4.42 9.38 -8.78
N VAL A 68 3.21 8.85 -8.55
CA VAL A 68 2.24 9.40 -7.59
C VAL A 68 2.65 9.16 -6.15
N PHE A 69 2.90 7.92 -5.75
CA PHE A 69 3.13 7.58 -4.34
C PHE A 69 4.59 7.71 -3.92
N TYR A 70 5.51 7.56 -4.86
CA TYR A 70 6.95 7.51 -4.59
C TYR A 70 7.75 8.64 -5.22
N TYR A 71 7.09 9.61 -5.87
CA TYR A 71 7.75 10.77 -6.50
C TYR A 71 8.90 10.38 -7.43
N ARG A 72 8.75 9.25 -8.12
CA ARG A 72 9.72 8.78 -9.11
C ARG A 72 9.61 9.60 -10.39
N SER A 73 10.72 9.78 -11.09
CA SER A 73 10.73 10.38 -12.43
C SER A 73 10.42 9.36 -13.52
N ASP A 74 10.79 8.10 -13.30
CA ASP A 74 10.58 6.98 -14.21
C ASP A 74 9.26 6.24 -13.95
N SER A 75 8.44 6.12 -15.00
CA SER A 75 7.18 5.37 -14.99
C SER A 75 7.42 3.87 -15.19
N GLY A 76 6.48 3.04 -14.71
CA GLY A 76 6.45 1.60 -14.95
C GLY A 76 7.50 0.85 -14.14
N ARG A 77 7.99 1.44 -13.03
CA ARG A 77 9.03 0.83 -12.19
C ARG A 77 8.52 0.29 -10.87
N ILE A 78 7.36 0.76 -10.41
CA ILE A 78 6.73 0.30 -9.18
C ILE A 78 5.52 -0.55 -9.53
N GLY A 79 5.48 -1.74 -8.93
CA GLY A 79 4.35 -2.64 -8.96
C GLY A 79 3.48 -2.34 -7.76
N HIS A 80 2.19 -2.21 -8.01
CA HIS A 80 1.18 -1.81 -7.06
C HIS A 80 0.19 -2.97 -6.93
N LEU A 81 0.13 -3.59 -5.75
CA LEU A 81 -0.79 -4.68 -5.42
C LEU A 81 -1.76 -4.22 -4.34
N ASP A 82 -3.05 -4.46 -4.56
CA ASP A 82 -4.06 -4.38 -3.51
C ASP A 82 -4.70 -5.76 -3.35
N ILE A 83 -4.60 -6.32 -2.13
CA ILE A 83 -5.19 -7.62 -1.74
C ILE A 83 -6.40 -7.33 -0.86
N PHE A 84 -7.60 -7.55 -1.41
CA PHE A 84 -8.85 -7.13 -0.79
C PHE A 84 -9.40 -8.15 0.21
N HIS A 85 -9.90 -7.64 1.33
CA HIS A 85 -10.51 -8.41 2.41
C HIS A 85 -11.74 -7.67 2.96
N GLU A 86 -12.52 -8.34 3.81
CA GLU A 86 -13.59 -7.67 4.54
C GLU A 86 -13.04 -6.55 5.44
N CYS A 87 -13.85 -5.53 5.73
CA CYS A 87 -13.39 -4.40 6.51
C CYS A 87 -12.87 -4.86 7.88
N GLY A 88 -11.60 -4.62 8.16
CA GLY A 88 -10.94 -5.14 9.35
C GLY A 88 -9.52 -4.61 9.51
N ALA A 89 -9.00 -4.71 10.72
CA ALA A 89 -7.65 -4.25 11.03
C ALA A 89 -6.65 -5.41 10.92
N ILE A 90 -5.75 -5.34 9.95
CA ILE A 90 -4.63 -6.27 9.81
C ILE A 90 -3.40 -5.63 10.44
N ASN A 91 -2.73 -6.35 11.34
CA ASN A 91 -1.46 -5.88 11.89
C ASN A 91 -0.38 -5.88 10.79
N HIS A 92 0.07 -4.70 10.39
CA HIS A 92 1.08 -4.51 9.34
C HIS A 92 2.42 -5.20 9.64
N GLN A 93 2.81 -5.35 10.91
CA GLN A 93 4.03 -6.07 11.28
C GLN A 93 3.91 -7.57 11.03
N VAL A 94 2.74 -8.15 11.31
CA VAL A 94 2.46 -9.56 10.99
C VAL A 94 2.43 -9.76 9.48
N ALA A 95 1.73 -8.90 8.75
CA ALA A 95 1.70 -8.97 7.29
C ALA A 95 3.10 -8.81 6.65
N ALA A 96 3.90 -7.84 7.13
CA ALA A 96 5.29 -7.67 6.70
C ALA A 96 6.14 -8.93 6.95
N TYR A 97 6.01 -9.54 8.14
CA TYR A 97 6.71 -10.79 8.47
C TYR A 97 6.33 -11.93 7.52
N TYR A 98 5.05 -12.07 7.17
CA TYR A 98 4.57 -13.09 6.23
C TYR A 98 5.17 -12.87 4.84
N VAL A 99 5.15 -11.63 4.35
CA VAL A 99 5.74 -11.27 3.05
C VAL A 99 7.25 -11.52 3.03
N CYS A 100 7.99 -11.09 4.05
CA CYS A 100 9.42 -11.37 4.19
C CYS A 100 9.72 -12.88 4.16
N SER A 101 8.96 -13.67 4.92
CA SER A 101 9.12 -15.12 4.99
C SER A 101 8.83 -15.78 3.63
N ALA A 102 7.82 -15.30 2.91
CA ALA A 102 7.48 -15.82 1.58
C ALA A 102 8.53 -15.47 0.52
N LEU A 103 9.10 -14.26 0.57
CA LEU A 103 10.19 -13.86 -0.31
C LEU A 103 11.46 -14.68 -0.05
N GLU A 104 11.78 -14.97 1.20
CA GLU A 104 12.93 -15.81 1.54
C GLU A 104 12.71 -17.26 1.08
N ARG A 105 11.49 -17.78 1.25
CA ARG A 105 11.11 -19.10 0.73
C ARG A 105 11.23 -19.16 -0.79
N TYR A 106 10.70 -18.16 -1.47
CA TYR A 106 10.79 -18.03 -2.92
C TYR A 106 12.26 -17.99 -3.39
N ARG A 107 13.09 -17.16 -2.74
CA ARG A 107 14.54 -17.07 -3.01
C ARG A 107 15.22 -18.42 -2.90
N THR A 108 14.96 -19.15 -1.82
CA THR A 108 15.54 -20.49 -1.60
C THR A 108 15.21 -21.45 -2.74
N ILE A 109 13.95 -21.45 -3.20
CA ILE A 109 13.51 -22.32 -4.30
C ILE A 109 14.11 -21.86 -5.64
N ALA A 110 14.09 -20.55 -5.91
CA ALA A 110 14.58 -19.98 -7.17
C ALA A 110 16.08 -20.24 -7.37
N VAL A 111 16.90 -20.10 -6.32
CA VAL A 111 18.35 -20.36 -6.39
C VAL A 111 18.66 -21.85 -6.66
N GLN A 112 17.78 -22.77 -6.28
CA GLN A 112 17.93 -24.20 -6.56
C GLN A 112 17.58 -24.57 -8.01
N GLN A 113 16.91 -23.69 -8.76
CA GLN A 113 16.57 -23.91 -10.17
C GLN A 113 17.61 -23.29 -11.09
N SER A 114 18.35 -24.14 -11.80
CA SER A 114 19.40 -23.72 -12.74
C SER A 114 18.90 -22.77 -13.85
N THR A 115 17.62 -22.89 -14.25
CA THR A 115 16.96 -22.01 -15.22
C THR A 115 16.64 -20.60 -14.69
N MET A 116 16.66 -20.42 -13.36
CA MET A 116 16.43 -19.14 -12.67
C MET A 116 17.73 -18.55 -12.11
N MET A 117 18.87 -19.22 -12.33
CA MET A 117 20.17 -18.75 -11.88
C MET A 117 20.55 -17.47 -12.63
N GLY A 118 20.56 -16.33 -11.93
CA GLY A 118 20.82 -15.00 -12.49
C GLY A 118 19.56 -14.19 -12.83
N THR A 119 18.35 -14.73 -12.64
CA THR A 119 17.14 -13.89 -12.61
C THR A 119 17.13 -13.12 -11.29
N GLY A 120 16.94 -11.80 -11.36
CA GLY A 120 16.99 -10.96 -10.17
C GLY A 120 15.92 -11.38 -9.17
N VAL A 121 16.34 -11.84 -7.99
CA VAL A 121 15.45 -12.04 -6.85
C VAL A 121 15.05 -10.67 -6.32
N LEU A 122 13.75 -10.46 -6.10
CA LEU A 122 13.25 -9.22 -5.51
C LEU A 122 13.98 -8.94 -4.19
N ASN A 123 14.56 -7.74 -4.06
CA ASN A 123 15.15 -7.30 -2.80
C ASN A 123 14.01 -6.95 -1.83
N PRO A 124 13.91 -7.59 -0.64
CA PRO A 124 12.90 -7.25 0.36
C PRO A 124 12.96 -5.79 0.82
N ASP A 125 14.12 -5.12 0.73
CA ASP A 125 14.21 -3.69 1.04
C ASP A 125 13.51 -2.78 0.01
N LEU A 126 13.11 -3.33 -1.13
CA LEU A 126 12.35 -2.65 -2.18
C LEU A 126 10.91 -3.13 -2.20
N VAL A 127 10.36 -3.39 -1.02
CA VAL A 127 8.95 -3.75 -0.81
C VAL A 127 8.43 -2.99 0.39
N ASP A 128 7.34 -2.26 0.17
CA ASP A 128 6.58 -1.59 1.21
C ASP A 128 5.22 -2.24 1.37
N ILE A 129 4.67 -2.15 2.57
CA ILE A 129 3.33 -2.61 2.89
C ILE A 129 2.56 -1.52 3.63
N GLN A 130 1.26 -1.44 3.39
CA GLN A 130 0.37 -0.53 4.10
C GLN A 130 -0.96 -1.24 4.41
N THR A 131 -1.45 -1.05 5.63
CA THR A 131 -2.72 -1.58 6.15
C THR A 131 -3.47 -0.51 6.94
N ALA A 132 -4.65 -0.82 7.45
CA ALA A 132 -5.36 0.02 8.41
C ALA A 132 -4.69 0.19 9.79
N THR A 133 -3.58 -0.51 10.09
CA THR A 133 -2.85 -0.35 11.36
C THR A 133 -1.53 0.39 11.22
N GLY A 134 -1.08 0.68 9.99
CA GLY A 134 0.24 1.24 9.71
C GLY A 134 0.89 0.60 8.49
N GLY A 135 2.15 0.94 8.25
CA GLY A 135 2.90 0.47 7.11
C GLY A 135 4.37 0.90 7.10
N GLY A 136 5.01 0.72 5.96
CA GLY A 136 6.43 1.05 5.72
C GLY A 136 7.15 -0.08 4.98
N ARG A 137 8.48 0.04 4.89
CA ARG A 137 9.31 -1.01 4.29
C ARG A 137 9.22 -2.30 5.11
N ILE A 138 9.02 -3.45 4.47
CA ILE A 138 8.82 -4.74 5.17
C ILE A 138 10.03 -5.20 6.00
N THR A 139 11.22 -4.69 5.69
CA THR A 139 12.47 -4.88 6.45
C THR A 139 12.85 -3.68 7.32
N GLY A 140 12.03 -2.62 7.29
CA GLY A 140 12.30 -1.35 7.94
C GLY A 140 11.71 -1.24 9.33
N SER A 141 11.48 0.01 9.74
CA SER A 141 10.93 0.37 11.06
C SER A 141 9.43 0.08 11.18
N LEU A 142 8.71 0.07 10.05
CA LEU A 142 7.24 -0.10 10.01
C LEU A 142 6.47 0.94 10.83
N HIS A 143 7.05 2.12 11.06
CA HIS A 143 6.40 3.21 11.79
C HIS A 143 5.60 4.17 10.90
N GLY A 144 5.52 3.89 9.60
CA GLY A 144 4.81 4.73 8.63
C GLY A 144 3.29 4.52 8.64
N GLY A 145 2.60 5.36 7.86
CA GLY A 145 1.17 5.19 7.57
C GLY A 145 0.25 5.25 8.79
N GLN A 146 0.62 6.04 9.80
CA GLN A 146 -0.10 6.21 11.06
C GLN A 146 -1.23 7.24 10.95
N LYS A 147 -1.17 8.13 9.95
CA LYS A 147 -2.20 9.14 9.71
C LYS A 147 -3.59 8.48 9.60
N PRO A 148 -4.62 8.96 10.33
CA PRO A 148 -5.95 8.34 10.33
C PRO A 148 -6.57 8.20 8.94
N SER A 149 -6.34 9.17 8.04
CA SER A 149 -6.83 9.11 6.66
C SER A 149 -6.21 7.95 5.88
N VAL A 150 -4.89 7.73 6.04
CA VAL A 150 -4.16 6.64 5.39
C VAL A 150 -4.71 5.31 5.90
N ARG A 151 -4.84 5.17 7.21
CA ARG A 151 -5.38 3.95 7.82
C ARG A 151 -6.81 3.66 7.34
N ARG A 152 -7.66 4.69 7.24
CA ARG A 152 -9.06 4.56 6.85
C ARG A 152 -9.24 4.01 5.44
N VAL A 153 -8.40 4.43 4.50
CA VAL A 153 -8.51 3.97 3.10
C VAL A 153 -8.00 2.54 2.91
N HIS A 154 -7.20 2.00 3.85
CA HIS A 154 -6.67 0.64 3.83
C HIS A 154 -7.39 -0.32 4.79
N GLU A 155 -8.66 -0.05 5.15
CA GLU A 155 -9.45 -0.93 6.03
C GLU A 155 -9.97 -2.19 5.34
N ASN A 156 -9.95 -2.24 4.03
CA ASN A 156 -10.51 -3.34 3.23
C ASN A 156 -9.51 -3.95 2.25
N HIS A 157 -8.25 -3.55 2.34
CA HIS A 157 -7.18 -4.15 1.56
C HIS A 157 -5.83 -3.97 2.24
N VAL A 158 -4.94 -4.92 1.96
CA VAL A 158 -3.51 -4.75 2.19
C VAL A 158 -2.89 -4.22 0.90
N HIS A 159 -2.29 -3.06 0.98
CA HIS A 159 -1.53 -2.46 -0.11
C HIS A 159 -0.07 -2.92 -0.02
N VAL A 160 0.47 -3.40 -1.13
CA VAL A 160 1.89 -3.75 -1.27
C VAL A 160 2.44 -3.04 -2.50
N ALA A 161 3.53 -2.31 -2.30
CA ALA A 161 4.28 -1.69 -3.38
C ALA A 161 5.67 -2.30 -3.47
N LEU A 162 6.16 -2.52 -4.69
CA LEU A 162 7.48 -3.13 -4.90
C LEU A 162 8.17 -2.62 -6.14
N GLN A 163 9.50 -2.62 -6.14
CA GLN A 163 10.26 -2.39 -7.36
C GLN A 163 10.01 -3.55 -8.34
N LEU A 164 9.44 -3.27 -9.51
CA LEU A 164 9.06 -4.32 -10.48
C LEU A 164 10.28 -5.16 -10.88
N PRO A 165 10.27 -6.47 -10.61
CA PRO A 165 11.30 -7.38 -11.08
C PRO A 165 10.93 -7.81 -12.51
N THR A 166 11.38 -7.06 -13.53
CA THR A 166 11.05 -7.33 -14.95
C THR A 166 11.41 -8.74 -15.41
N ASN A 167 12.31 -9.43 -14.69
CA ASN A 167 12.77 -10.77 -15.04
C ASN A 167 12.24 -11.85 -14.09
N ASN A 168 11.39 -11.49 -13.11
CA ASN A 168 10.96 -12.42 -12.09
C ASN A 168 9.60 -12.06 -11.43
N LEU A 169 8.53 -12.16 -12.20
CA LEU A 169 7.17 -11.91 -11.73
C LEU A 169 6.59 -13.06 -10.88
N LEU A 170 7.28 -14.19 -10.75
CA LEU A 170 6.80 -15.34 -9.99
C LEU A 170 6.71 -15.06 -8.48
N CYS A 171 7.55 -14.17 -7.96
CA CYS A 171 7.50 -13.79 -6.55
C CYS A 171 6.17 -13.13 -6.17
N LEU A 172 5.44 -12.54 -7.13
CA LEU A 172 4.13 -11.91 -6.88
C LEU A 172 3.13 -12.91 -6.29
N PHE A 173 3.11 -14.15 -6.78
CA PHE A 173 2.22 -15.19 -6.26
C PHE A 173 2.56 -15.58 -4.82
N TYR A 174 3.84 -15.53 -4.44
CA TYR A 174 4.29 -15.80 -3.07
C TYR A 174 3.89 -14.66 -2.14
N ILE A 175 4.02 -13.40 -2.59
CA ILE A 175 3.55 -12.23 -1.84
C ILE A 175 2.04 -12.30 -1.62
N VAL A 176 1.26 -12.56 -2.68
CA VAL A 176 -0.21 -12.67 -2.60
C VAL A 176 -0.61 -13.76 -1.61
N ALA A 177 -0.08 -14.98 -1.77
CA ALA A 177 -0.40 -16.08 -0.87
C ALA A 177 -0.04 -15.77 0.60
N ALA A 178 1.06 -15.04 0.83
CA ALA A 178 1.48 -14.65 2.17
C ALA A 178 0.50 -13.65 2.80
N VAL A 179 0.09 -12.64 2.05
CA VAL A 179 -0.88 -11.64 2.51
C VAL A 179 -2.25 -12.28 2.72
N GLU A 180 -2.72 -13.11 1.79
CA GLU A 180 -3.97 -13.86 1.94
C GLU A 180 -3.95 -14.75 3.19
N THR A 181 -2.83 -15.42 3.46
CA THR A 181 -2.69 -16.23 4.67
C THR A 181 -2.74 -15.35 5.93
N ALA A 182 -2.10 -14.18 5.93
CA ALA A 182 -2.12 -13.26 7.06
C ALA A 182 -3.55 -12.73 7.34
N ILE A 183 -4.32 -12.47 6.28
CA ILE A 183 -5.74 -12.09 6.37
C ILE A 183 -6.55 -13.22 7.04
N LEU A 184 -6.42 -14.43 6.52
CA LEU A 184 -7.18 -15.60 6.98
C LEU A 184 -6.82 -16.04 8.40
N ASP A 185 -5.53 -15.97 8.78
CA ASP A 185 -5.07 -16.31 10.13
C ASP A 185 -5.62 -15.33 11.20
N LEU A 186 -6.02 -14.11 10.79
CA LEU A 186 -6.70 -13.14 11.65
C LEU A 186 -8.23 -13.32 11.66
N GLY A 187 -8.74 -14.33 10.95
CA GLY A 187 -10.17 -14.63 10.86
C GLY A 187 -10.96 -13.69 9.98
N LEU A 188 -10.29 -12.93 9.10
CA LEU A 188 -10.95 -12.08 8.11
C LEU A 188 -11.21 -12.84 6.81
N GLU A 189 -12.29 -12.51 6.13
CA GLU A 189 -12.63 -13.04 4.81
C GLU A 189 -11.91 -12.30 3.67
N LEU A 190 -11.46 -13.05 2.66
CA LEU A 190 -10.99 -12.49 1.40
C LEU A 190 -12.18 -12.01 0.56
N ARG A 191 -12.02 -10.88 -0.13
CA ARG A 191 -13.05 -10.37 -1.03
C ARG A 191 -12.69 -10.62 -2.48
N CYS A 192 -13.69 -10.99 -3.28
CA CYS A 192 -13.52 -11.21 -4.70
C CYS A 192 -13.56 -9.89 -5.48
N ASN A 193 -12.58 -9.68 -6.36
CA ASN A 193 -12.60 -8.63 -7.36
C ASN A 193 -13.38 -9.15 -8.58
N GLU A 194 -14.64 -8.75 -8.72
CA GLU A 194 -15.51 -9.23 -9.79
C GLU A 194 -15.22 -8.52 -11.12
N ARG A 195 -14.79 -7.25 -11.07
CA ARG A 195 -14.58 -6.45 -12.28
C ARG A 195 -13.36 -5.53 -12.17
N ILE A 196 -12.60 -5.47 -13.27
CA ILE A 196 -11.58 -4.44 -13.51
C ILE A 196 -12.03 -3.57 -14.69
N SER A 197 -11.93 -2.25 -14.57
CA SER A 197 -12.11 -1.34 -15.71
C SER A 197 -10.98 -0.34 -15.81
N TYR A 198 -10.68 0.07 -17.03
CA TYR A 198 -9.68 1.08 -17.35
C TYR A 198 -10.36 2.44 -17.52
N VAL A 199 -9.85 3.44 -16.82
CA VAL A 199 -10.37 4.81 -16.89
C VAL A 199 -9.22 5.80 -16.95
N GLU A 200 -9.44 6.94 -17.59
CA GLU A 200 -8.53 8.09 -17.51
C GLU A 200 -8.89 8.91 -16.27
N ALA A 201 -7.88 9.31 -15.49
CA ALA A 201 -8.09 10.26 -14.41
C ALA A 201 -8.38 11.65 -15.01
N ALA A 202 -9.47 12.29 -14.58
CA ALA A 202 -9.77 13.68 -14.91
C ALA A 202 -8.91 14.61 -14.03
N ASP A 203 -8.11 15.46 -14.66
CA ASP A 203 -7.17 16.45 -14.10
C ASP A 203 -6.25 15.99 -12.94
N CYS A 204 -4.97 16.02 -13.24
CA CYS A 204 -3.82 15.45 -12.54
C CYS A 204 -3.37 16.20 -11.26
N GLN A 205 -4.31 16.58 -10.40
CA GLN A 205 -4.03 17.02 -9.03
C GLN A 205 -5.08 16.48 -8.06
N SER A 206 -5.24 15.16 -8.01
CA SER A 206 -5.89 14.55 -6.85
C SER A 206 -5.06 14.86 -5.61
N ASP A 207 -5.68 15.42 -4.58
CA ASP A 207 -5.02 15.62 -3.29
C ASP A 207 -4.57 14.26 -2.73
N LEU A 208 -3.26 14.02 -2.71
CA LEU A 208 -2.64 12.81 -2.18
C LEU A 208 -2.40 12.89 -0.67
N SER A 209 -2.77 14.00 -0.03
CA SER A 209 -2.66 14.15 1.42
C SER A 209 -3.36 13.00 2.19
N PRO A 210 -4.45 12.37 1.72
CA PRO A 210 -5.04 11.24 2.41
C PRO A 210 -4.17 9.97 2.40
N TYR A 211 -3.24 9.85 1.44
CA TYR A 211 -2.43 8.66 1.15
C TYR A 211 -0.95 8.80 1.54
N THR A 212 -0.53 9.97 2.05
CA THR A 212 0.87 10.26 2.37
C THR A 212 1.08 10.40 3.88
N ASP A 213 2.23 9.90 4.34
CA ASP A 213 2.73 10.01 5.72
C ASP A 213 4.27 9.91 5.71
N GLN A 214 4.89 10.01 6.89
CA GLN A 214 6.31 9.69 7.06
C GLN A 214 6.59 8.25 6.58
N THR A 215 7.69 8.08 5.84
CA THR A 215 8.07 6.80 5.25
C THR A 215 9.59 6.62 5.25
N ASP A 216 10.02 5.39 5.53
CA ASP A 216 11.40 4.94 5.40
C ASP A 216 11.69 4.25 4.06
N SER A 217 10.74 4.29 3.12
CA SER A 217 10.80 3.59 1.83
C SER A 217 12.07 3.86 1.01
N LEU A 218 12.63 2.80 0.41
CA LEU A 218 13.67 2.91 -0.61
C LEU A 218 13.12 2.93 -2.05
N LEU A 219 11.80 2.81 -2.22
CA LEU A 219 11.14 2.97 -3.53
C LEU A 219 11.07 4.44 -3.95
N ALA A 220 11.16 5.34 -2.97
CA ALA A 220 11.14 6.79 -3.10
C ALA A 220 12.15 7.31 -4.13
N GLY A 221 11.69 8.19 -5.01
CA GLY A 221 12.53 9.01 -5.87
C GLY A 221 13.33 10.05 -5.07
N GLN A 222 14.34 10.63 -5.72
CA GLN A 222 15.24 11.61 -5.09
C GLN A 222 14.53 12.84 -4.49
N LEU A 223 13.34 13.19 -5.00
CA LEU A 223 12.55 14.32 -4.52
C LEU A 223 11.97 14.07 -3.12
N LEU A 224 11.39 12.90 -2.88
CA LEU A 224 10.85 12.54 -1.56
C LEU A 224 11.98 12.31 -0.54
N ALA A 225 13.09 11.71 -0.96
CA ALA A 225 14.26 11.51 -0.10
C ALA A 225 14.81 12.84 0.47
N LYS A 226 14.84 13.91 -0.33
CA LYS A 226 15.24 15.25 0.11
C LYS A 226 14.26 15.87 1.11
N HIS A 227 12.96 15.69 0.89
CA HIS A 227 11.92 16.19 1.78
C HIS A 227 11.97 15.51 3.16
N ASN A 228 12.17 14.18 3.19
CA ASN A 228 12.34 13.42 4.44
C ASN A 228 13.64 13.78 5.20
N GLN A 229 14.74 14.06 4.48
CA GLN A 229 15.99 14.51 5.09
C GLN A 229 15.88 15.90 5.74
N GLN A 230 15.12 16.82 5.14
CA GLN A 230 14.90 18.15 5.72
C GLN A 230 13.98 18.12 6.95
N ALA A 231 12.98 17.23 6.97
CA ALA A 231 12.11 17.04 8.14
C ALA A 231 12.84 16.38 9.33
N GLY A 232 13.81 15.50 9.08
CA GLY A 232 14.60 14.80 10.11
C GLY A 232 15.66 15.64 10.82
N CYS A 233 16.09 16.77 10.23
CA CYS A 233 17.12 17.65 10.81
C CYS A 233 16.60 18.67 11.84
N LEU A 234 15.31 18.66 12.19
CA LEU A 234 14.71 19.61 13.13
C LEU A 234 14.63 19.12 14.59
N VAL A 235 15.33 18.05 14.96
CA VAL A 235 15.38 17.58 16.36
C VAL A 235 16.82 17.36 16.83
N SER A 236 17.54 18.45 17.10
CA SER A 236 18.62 18.49 18.09
C SER A 236 18.98 19.95 18.43
N ASP A 237 18.39 20.49 19.49
CA ASP A 237 19.12 20.98 20.68
C ASP A 237 18.21 21.79 21.62
N SER A 238 18.00 21.20 22.80
CA SER A 238 17.73 21.86 24.09
C SER A 238 19.03 22.52 24.59
N THR A 239 19.18 23.66 25.26
CA THR A 239 18.38 24.65 26.06
C THR A 239 19.39 25.80 26.41
N PRO A 240 19.18 26.77 27.36
CA PRO A 240 18.01 27.58 27.78
C PRO A 240 18.31 29.11 27.72
N GLY A 241 17.30 30.00 27.75
CA GLY A 241 17.59 31.42 27.99
C GLY A 241 16.45 32.43 27.84
N LEU A 242 15.91 32.83 28.99
CA LEU A 242 15.38 34.16 29.36
C LEU A 242 14.15 34.77 28.63
N ALA A 243 13.26 35.25 29.50
CA ALA A 243 11.98 35.89 29.25
C ALA A 243 12.04 37.13 28.34
N ALA A 244 11.00 37.28 27.53
CA ALA A 244 10.44 38.58 27.19
C ALA A 244 8.91 38.41 26.97
N GLU A 245 8.15 39.07 27.82
CA GLU A 245 6.72 39.29 27.66
C GLU A 245 6.43 40.03 26.34
N CYS A 246 5.43 39.59 25.58
CA CYS A 246 4.64 40.49 24.76
C CYS A 246 3.30 39.83 24.40
N SER A 247 2.22 40.30 25.02
CA SER A 247 0.85 40.03 24.58
C SER A 247 0.59 40.76 23.25
N PRO A 248 -0.34 40.24 22.44
CA PRO A 248 -1.40 41.13 22.00
C PRO A 248 -2.79 40.52 22.21
N ALA A 249 -3.65 41.36 22.76
CA ALA A 249 -5.08 41.17 22.87
C ALA A 249 -5.72 41.08 21.48
N TYR A 250 -6.63 40.12 21.31
CA TYR A 250 -7.76 40.28 20.40
C TYR A 250 -9.06 39.92 21.12
N SER A 251 -9.77 40.97 21.48
CA SER A 251 -11.15 41.02 21.93
C SER A 251 -12.11 40.58 20.81
N TYR A 252 -12.98 39.61 21.08
CA TYR A 252 -14.19 39.38 20.30
C TYR A 252 -15.42 39.72 21.17
N THR A 253 -15.99 40.89 20.92
CA THR A 253 -17.29 41.34 21.46
C THR A 253 -18.40 40.76 20.59
N GLY A 254 -19.33 40.03 21.20
CA GLY A 254 -20.43 39.38 20.48
C GLY A 254 -21.59 40.30 20.12
N SER A 255 -22.63 39.72 19.47
CA SER A 255 -24.02 39.89 19.91
C SER A 255 -24.97 38.92 19.20
N ARG A 256 -25.99 38.58 19.99
CA ARG A 256 -27.25 37.83 19.80
C ARG A 256 -28.06 38.18 18.55
N PHE A 257 -28.68 37.14 17.97
CA PHE A 257 -30.11 37.00 17.60
C PHE A 257 -30.36 35.47 17.59
N GLY A 258 -31.46 34.86 18.02
CA GLY A 258 -32.80 35.24 18.42
C GLY A 258 -33.58 33.92 18.52
N ALA A 259 -34.45 33.79 19.50
CA ALA A 259 -35.07 32.54 19.94
C ALA A 259 -36.18 31.99 19.01
N GLY A 260 -36.44 30.69 19.14
CA GLY A 260 -37.77 30.07 18.97
C GLY A 260 -37.80 28.74 18.21
N PRO A 261 -38.76 27.84 18.50
CA PRO A 261 -39.15 27.30 19.80
C PRO A 261 -39.11 25.76 19.85
N GLN A 262 -39.17 25.20 21.07
CA GLN A 262 -39.27 23.77 21.40
C GLN A 262 -40.76 23.31 21.51
N PRO A 263 -41.05 22.01 21.72
CA PRO A 263 -42.06 21.24 20.99
C PRO A 263 -43.44 21.19 21.67
N ALA A 264 -44.45 20.70 20.92
CA ALA A 264 -45.74 20.30 21.45
C ALA A 264 -45.85 18.76 21.53
N GLU A 265 -46.33 18.29 22.68
CA GLU A 265 -46.68 16.90 22.99
C GLU A 265 -48.05 16.50 22.41
N ASN A 266 -48.20 15.19 22.19
CA ASN A 266 -49.41 14.35 22.24
C ASN A 266 -50.68 14.72 21.42
N CYS A 267 -50.96 13.85 20.43
CA CYS A 267 -52.21 13.10 20.26
C CYS A 267 -51.92 11.85 19.41
#